data_AF-A0A7X7ZJW6-F1
#
_entry.id   AF-A0A7X7ZJW6-F1
#
_cell.length_a   1.000
_cell.length_b   1.000
_cell.length_c   1.000
_cell.angle_alpha   90.00
_cell.angle_beta   90.00
_cell.angle_gamma   90.00
#
_symmetry.space_group_name_H-M   'P 1'
#
loop_
_entity.id
_entity.type
_entity.pdbx_description
1 polymer ?
#
loop_
_entity_poly.entity_id
_entity_poly.type
_entity_poly.pdbx_seq_one_letter_code
_entity_poly.pdbx_strand_id
1 'polypeptide(L)'
;MKTKYKIIAALLMLVVFGLGVAAGVLGERYLVHKKDRRAAINRPHPPSPEDWARELGLTEDQKARIRDIFKQNEERMRAYRTESRARLGELRKQLWDETNAVLTPEQKAKNDEMIRRFEERRKQDAAMSGQDRTNTRDRRGDDPPPPDRER
;
A
#
# COMPACT_ATOMS: atom_id res chain seq x y z
N MET A 1 38.08 -9.64 44.73
CA MET A 1 37.96 -10.47 43.50
C MET A 1 36.50 -10.69 43.08
N LYS A 2 35.56 -10.93 44.01
CA LYS A 2 34.14 -11.23 43.73
C LYS A 2 33.35 -10.17 42.94
N THR A 3 33.64 -8.88 43.12
CA THR A 3 32.92 -7.78 42.45
C THR A 3 33.25 -7.65 40.96
N LYS A 4 34.49 -7.99 40.56
CA LYS A 4 34.97 -7.91 39.18
C LYS A 4 34.20 -8.88 38.27
N TYR A 5 34.02 -10.11 38.74
CA TYR A 5 33.27 -11.14 38.02
C TYR A 5 31.76 -10.84 37.97
N LYS A 6 31.20 -10.18 39.00
CA LYS A 6 29.80 -9.72 38.97
C LYS A 6 29.57 -8.63 37.92
N ILE A 7 30.51 -7.70 37.77
CA ILE A 7 30.44 -6.65 36.74
C ILE A 7 30.58 -7.25 35.34
N ILE A 8 31.51 -8.18 35.15
CA ILE A 8 31.68 -8.89 33.87
C ILE A 8 30.44 -9.72 33.53
N ALA A 9 29.85 -10.43 34.50
CA ALA A 9 28.63 -11.19 34.30
C ALA A 9 27.44 -10.28 33.93
N ALA A 10 27.31 -9.12 34.58
CA ALA A 10 26.27 -8.14 34.26
C ALA A 10 26.42 -7.56 32.85
N LEU A 11 27.66 -7.24 32.43
CA LEU A 11 27.96 -6.77 31.08
C LEU A 11 27.65 -7.84 30.02
N LEU A 12 28.01 -9.09 30.27
CA LEU A 12 27.68 -10.20 29.36
C LEU A 12 26.16 -10.40 29.23
N MET A 13 25.42 -10.31 30.34
CA MET A 13 23.96 -10.33 30.29
C MET A 13 23.39 -9.22 29.42
N LEU A 14 23.91 -8.00 29.55
CA LEU A 14 23.46 -6.83 28.80
C LEU A 14 23.74 -6.98 27.29
N VAL A 15 24.88 -7.57 26.94
CA VAL A 15 25.25 -7.85 25.54
C VAL A 15 24.35 -8.93 24.93
N VAL A 16 24.12 -10.04 25.64
CA VAL A 16 23.23 -11.11 25.16
C VAL A 16 21.80 -10.62 25.03
N PHE A 17 21.34 -9.80 25.99
CA PHE A 17 20.04 -9.17 25.92
C PHE A 17 19.92 -8.22 24.72
N GLY A 18 20.93 -7.37 24.49
CA GLY A 18 20.99 -6.49 23.33
C GLY A 18 20.97 -7.24 21.99
N LEU A 19 21.70 -8.36 21.89
CA LEU A 19 21.67 -9.25 20.74
C LEU A 19 20.29 -9.89 20.52
N GLY A 20 19.62 -10.33 21.59
CA GLY A 20 18.26 -10.85 21.53
C GLY A 20 17.24 -9.82 21.02
N VAL A 21 17.32 -8.58 21.53
CA VAL A 21 16.47 -7.47 21.06
C VAL A 21 16.76 -7.15 19.59
N ALA A 22 18.03 -7.07 19.19
CA ALA A 22 18.41 -6.81 17.81
C ALA A 22 17.92 -7.92 16.86
N ALA A 23 18.07 -9.19 17.25
CA ALA A 23 17.58 -10.34 16.49
C ALA A 23 16.04 -10.34 16.39
N GLY A 24 15.32 -9.97 17.45
CA GLY A 24 13.86 -9.82 17.43
C GLY A 24 13.40 -8.74 16.44
N VAL A 25 13.98 -7.54 16.54
CA VAL A 25 13.63 -6.40 15.67
C VAL A 25 13.98 -6.68 14.19
N LEU A 26 15.13 -7.31 13.92
CA LEU A 26 15.55 -7.67 12.57
C LEU A 26 14.71 -8.83 12.01
N GLY A 27 14.40 -9.83 12.82
CA GLY A 27 13.59 -10.98 12.44
C GLY A 27 12.16 -10.59 12.06
N GLU A 28 11.53 -9.71 12.85
CA GLU A 28 10.18 -9.21 12.58
C GLU A 28 10.12 -8.42 11.26
N ARG A 29 11.09 -7.51 11.02
CA ARG A 29 11.14 -6.75 9.77
C ARG A 29 11.35 -7.61 8.53
N TYR A 30 12.13 -8.68 8.61
CA TYR A 30 12.49 -9.47 7.43
C TYR A 30 11.48 -10.58 7.10
N LEU A 31 10.85 -11.18 8.11
CA LEU A 31 9.94 -12.33 7.93
C LEU A 31 8.47 -11.91 7.78
N VAL A 32 8.01 -10.92 8.55
CA VAL A 32 6.58 -10.57 8.60
C VAL A 32 6.17 -9.75 7.37
N HIS A 33 7.00 -8.78 6.95
CA HIS A 33 6.68 -7.93 5.79
C HIS A 33 6.57 -8.67 4.45
N LYS A 34 7.22 -9.84 4.31
CA LYS A 34 7.12 -10.66 3.08
C LYS A 34 5.81 -11.44 3.00
N LYS A 35 5.24 -11.81 4.15
CA LYS A 35 4.04 -12.65 4.24
C LYS A 35 2.78 -11.82 3.93
N ASP A 36 2.72 -10.59 4.45
CA ASP A 36 1.57 -9.70 4.25
C ASP A 36 1.49 -9.15 2.82
N ARG A 37 2.62 -8.83 2.18
CA ARG A 37 2.63 -8.42 0.76
C ARG A 37 2.16 -9.52 -0.17
N ARG A 38 2.52 -10.79 0.09
CA ARG A 38 2.04 -11.93 -0.71
C ARG A 38 0.56 -12.22 -0.52
N ALA A 39 0.03 -12.03 0.68
CA ALA A 39 -1.39 -12.23 0.97
C ALA A 39 -2.31 -11.23 0.22
N ALA A 40 -1.82 -10.02 -0.08
CA ALA A 40 -2.57 -9.04 -0.87
C ALA A 40 -2.62 -9.35 -2.38
N ILE A 41 -1.61 -10.05 -2.92
CA ILE A 41 -1.49 -10.38 -4.35
C ILE A 41 -2.41 -11.53 -4.76
N ASN A 42 -2.73 -12.44 -3.84
CA ASN A 42 -3.51 -13.66 -4.11
C ASN A 42 -4.98 -13.56 -3.66
N ARG A 43 -5.55 -12.36 -3.57
CA ARG A 43 -6.99 -12.26 -3.25
C ARG A 43 -7.80 -12.74 -4.46
N PRO A 44 -8.70 -13.73 -4.28
CA PRO A 44 -9.56 -14.19 -5.37
C PRO A 44 -10.37 -13.01 -5.88
N HIS A 45 -10.37 -12.81 -7.19
CA HIS A 45 -11.17 -11.76 -7.81
C HIS A 45 -12.63 -12.23 -7.82
N PRO A 46 -13.60 -11.33 -7.58
CA PRO A 46 -14.99 -11.68 -7.79
C PRO A 46 -15.21 -12.09 -9.25
N PRO A 47 -16.15 -13.00 -9.53
CA PRO A 47 -16.42 -13.45 -10.89
C PRO A 47 -16.76 -12.26 -11.81
N SER A 48 -16.31 -12.33 -13.06
CA SER A 48 -16.70 -11.33 -14.06
C SER A 48 -18.17 -11.49 -14.45
N PRO A 49 -18.81 -10.45 -15.02
CA PRO A 49 -20.15 -10.58 -15.61
C PRO A 49 -20.25 -11.72 -16.64
N GLU A 50 -19.19 -11.96 -17.39
CA GLU A 50 -19.06 -13.06 -18.36
C GLU A 50 -19.02 -14.42 -17.66
N ASP A 51 -18.33 -14.52 -16.52
CA ASP A 51 -18.35 -15.73 -15.70
C ASP A 51 -19.74 -16.01 -15.17
N TRP A 52 -20.46 -15.00 -14.67
CA TRP A 52 -21.86 -15.16 -14.27
C TRP A 52 -22.76 -15.56 -15.42
N ALA A 53 -22.56 -14.99 -16.61
CA ALA A 53 -23.32 -15.33 -17.80
C ALA A 53 -23.18 -16.81 -18.18
N ARG A 54 -21.97 -17.35 -18.08
CA ARG A 54 -21.65 -18.75 -18.38
C ARG A 54 -22.15 -19.69 -17.28
N GLU A 55 -21.78 -19.44 -16.02
CA GLU A 55 -22.05 -20.36 -14.90
C GLU A 55 -23.53 -20.40 -14.53
N LEU A 56 -24.26 -19.30 -14.73
CA LEU A 56 -25.70 -19.21 -14.38
C LEU A 56 -26.62 -19.49 -15.58
N GLY A 57 -26.07 -19.74 -16.78
CA GLY A 57 -26.86 -19.98 -17.98
C GLY A 57 -27.80 -18.83 -18.34
N LEU A 58 -27.31 -17.59 -18.24
CA LEU A 58 -28.13 -16.40 -18.43
C LEU A 58 -28.65 -16.29 -19.87
N THR A 59 -29.90 -15.84 -20.03
CA THR A 59 -30.46 -15.46 -21.34
C THR A 59 -29.83 -14.16 -21.84
N GLU A 60 -29.94 -13.88 -23.15
CA GLU A 60 -29.41 -12.62 -23.72
C GLU A 60 -30.03 -11.37 -23.07
N ASP A 61 -31.32 -11.41 -22.77
CA ASP A 61 -32.01 -10.33 -22.05
C ASP A 61 -31.45 -10.13 -20.63
N GLN A 62 -31.14 -11.21 -19.93
CA GLN A 62 -30.53 -11.14 -18.59
C GLN A 62 -29.09 -10.60 -18.66
N LYS A 63 -28.30 -11.02 -19.65
CA LYS A 63 -26.95 -10.50 -19.88
C LYS A 63 -26.97 -9.00 -20.18
N ALA A 64 -27.89 -8.54 -21.03
CA ALA A 64 -28.06 -7.13 -21.35
C ALA A 64 -28.36 -6.30 -20.08
N ARG A 65 -29.34 -6.74 -19.28
CA ARG A 65 -29.70 -6.07 -18.03
C ARG A 65 -28.55 -6.02 -17.02
N ILE A 66 -27.81 -7.13 -16.86
CA ILE A 66 -26.65 -7.16 -15.96
C ILE A 66 -25.57 -6.19 -16.43
N ARG A 67 -25.27 -6.15 -17.73
CA ARG A 67 -24.30 -5.19 -18.30
C ARG A 67 -24.67 -3.74 -17.96
N ASP A 68 -25.95 -3.40 -18.09
CA ASP A 68 -26.45 -2.06 -17.76
C ASP A 68 -26.32 -1.76 -16.26
N ILE A 69 -26.63 -2.73 -15.39
CA ILE A 69 -26.44 -2.59 -13.93
C ILE A 69 -24.96 -2.30 -13.60
N PHE A 70 -24.02 -3.04 -14.19
CA PHE A 70 -22.59 -2.84 -13.95
C PHE A 70 -22.14 -1.45 -14.44
N LYS A 71 -22.59 -1.01 -15.61
CA LYS A 71 -22.26 0.31 -16.16
C LYS A 71 -22.77 1.43 -15.25
N GLN A 72 -24.04 1.38 -14.86
CA GLN A 72 -24.62 2.36 -13.92
C GLN A 72 -23.88 2.37 -12.58
N ASN A 73 -23.52 1.18 -12.08
CA ASN A 73 -22.78 1.09 -10.83
C ASN A 73 -21.34 1.61 -10.96
N GLU A 74 -20.68 1.42 -12.09
CA GLU A 74 -19.36 2.01 -12.36
C GLU A 74 -19.41 3.54 -12.32
N GLU A 75 -20.43 4.15 -12.93
CA GLU A 75 -20.67 5.59 -12.88
C GLU A 75 -20.91 6.09 -11.45
N ARG A 76 -21.78 5.41 -10.69
CA ARG A 76 -22.02 5.71 -9.26
C ARG A 76 -20.74 5.61 -8.43
N MET A 77 -19.97 4.55 -8.63
CA MET A 77 -18.70 4.34 -7.93
C MET A 77 -17.65 5.39 -8.32
N ARG A 78 -17.62 5.83 -9.58
CA ARG A 78 -16.75 6.91 -10.05
C ARG A 78 -17.12 8.23 -9.38
N ALA A 79 -18.40 8.58 -9.35
CA ALA A 79 -18.90 9.78 -8.67
C ALA A 79 -18.52 9.77 -7.18
N TYR A 80 -18.82 8.68 -6.47
CA TYR A 80 -18.47 8.51 -5.06
C TYR A 80 -16.96 8.64 -4.81
N ARG A 81 -16.13 8.01 -5.65
CA ARG A 81 -14.66 8.12 -5.52
C ARG A 81 -14.17 9.55 -5.69
N THR A 82 -14.75 10.30 -6.63
CA THR A 82 -14.38 11.71 -6.86
C THR A 82 -14.74 12.57 -5.65
N GLU A 83 -15.96 12.45 -5.16
CA GLU A 83 -16.44 13.18 -3.99
C GLU A 83 -15.63 12.82 -2.74
N SER A 84 -15.47 11.52 -2.47
CA SER A 84 -14.70 11.02 -1.33
C SER A 84 -13.24 11.49 -1.37
N ARG A 85 -12.62 11.56 -2.56
CA ARG A 85 -11.27 12.11 -2.72
C ARG A 85 -11.21 13.58 -2.37
N ALA A 86 -12.18 14.38 -2.81
CA ALA A 86 -12.24 15.81 -2.50
C ALA A 86 -12.37 16.03 -0.98
N ARG A 87 -13.37 15.39 -0.36
CA ARG A 87 -13.61 15.48 1.09
C ARG A 87 -12.41 15.03 1.92
N LEU A 88 -11.74 13.95 1.50
CA LEU A 88 -10.55 13.48 2.18
C LEU A 88 -9.36 14.44 2.01
N GLY A 89 -9.28 15.15 0.88
CA GLY A 89 -8.30 16.21 0.66
C GLY A 89 -8.50 17.37 1.62
N GLU A 90 -9.75 17.81 1.81
CA GLU A 90 -10.12 18.87 2.76
C GLU A 90 -9.77 18.48 4.20
N LEU A 91 -10.14 17.27 4.63
CA LEU A 91 -9.82 16.78 5.97
C LEU A 91 -8.29 16.72 6.23
N ARG A 92 -7.51 16.33 5.22
CA ARG A 92 -6.04 16.33 5.33
C ARG A 92 -5.47 17.73 5.44
N LYS A 93 -6.01 18.69 4.67
CA LYS A 93 -5.59 20.09 4.76
C LYS A 93 -5.91 20.67 6.13
N GLN A 94 -7.12 20.44 6.63
CA GLN A 94 -7.51 20.89 7.96
C GLN A 94 -6.59 20.32 9.05
N LEU A 95 -6.34 19.00 9.03
CA LEU A 95 -5.42 18.35 9.97
C LEU A 95 -4.02 18.96 9.89
N TRP A 96 -3.54 19.27 8.69
CA TRP A 96 -2.26 19.92 8.47
C TRP A 96 -2.18 21.30 9.10
N ASP A 97 -3.20 22.13 8.88
CA ASP A 97 -3.29 23.49 9.40
C ASP A 97 -3.37 23.48 10.94
N GLU A 98 -4.22 22.62 11.52
CA GLU A 98 -4.36 22.42 12.97
C GLU A 98 -3.06 21.93 13.60
N THR A 99 -2.39 20.97 12.96
CA THR A 99 -1.08 20.47 13.44
C THR A 99 -0.03 21.58 13.41
N ASN A 100 0.04 22.35 12.33
CA ASN A 100 1.00 23.44 12.23
C ASN A 100 0.69 24.59 13.20
N ALA A 101 -0.57 24.81 13.58
CA ALA A 101 -0.91 25.85 14.55
C ALA A 101 -0.21 25.66 15.91
N VAL A 102 0.09 24.42 16.30
CA VAL A 102 0.72 24.11 17.60
C VAL A 102 2.24 23.93 17.55
N LEU A 103 2.86 24.03 16.37
CA LEU A 103 4.29 23.87 16.19
C LEU A 103 5.04 25.22 16.22
N THR A 104 6.23 25.20 16.82
CA THR A 104 7.20 26.31 16.68
C THR A 104 7.73 26.41 15.24
N PRO A 105 8.26 27.58 14.82
CA PRO A 105 8.83 27.74 13.47
C PRO A 105 9.90 26.69 13.13
N GLU A 106 10.79 26.36 14.07
CA GLU A 106 11.84 25.36 13.88
C GLU A 106 11.25 23.95 13.73
N GLN A 107 10.21 23.63 14.49
CA GLN A 107 9.51 22.34 14.37
C GLN A 107 8.74 22.22 13.05
N LYS A 108 8.15 23.30 12.54
CA LYS A 108 7.49 23.32 11.22
C LYS A 108 8.48 22.99 10.11
N ALA A 109 9.64 23.66 10.09
CA ALA A 109 10.67 23.40 9.10
C ALA A 109 11.12 21.93 9.12
N LYS A 110 11.28 21.35 10.31
CA LYS A 110 11.60 19.93 10.47
C LYS A 110 10.47 19.02 9.99
N ASN A 111 9.22 19.37 10.25
CA ASN A 111 8.04 18.62 9.81
C ASN A 111 7.92 18.59 8.28
N ASP A 112 8.11 19.73 7.63
CA ASP A 112 8.10 19.85 6.16
C ASP A 112 9.18 18.98 5.52
N GLU A 113 10.38 18.97 6.09
CA GLU A 113 11.46 18.11 5.60
C GLU A 113 11.15 16.61 5.80
N MET A 114 10.57 16.22 6.93
CA MET A 114 10.15 14.82 7.16
C MET A 114 9.15 14.37 6.10
N ILE A 115 8.20 15.22 5.74
CA ILE A 115 7.17 14.93 4.73
C ILE A 115 7.77 14.85 3.34
N ARG A 116 8.63 15.81 2.96
CA ARG A 116 9.32 15.80 1.66
C ARG A 116 10.10 14.49 1.47
N ARG A 117 10.88 14.09 2.48
CA ARG A 117 11.63 12.82 2.45
C ARG A 117 10.72 11.60 2.32
N PHE A 118 9.54 11.63 2.93
CA PHE A 118 8.56 10.54 2.80
C PHE A 118 7.98 10.48 1.38
N GLU A 119 7.64 11.62 0.79
CA GLU A 119 7.14 11.71 -0.58
C GLU A 119 8.17 11.25 -1.62
N GLU A 120 9.43 11.65 -1.45
CA GLU A 120 10.54 11.22 -2.31
C GLU A 120 10.70 9.70 -2.29
N ARG A 121 10.73 9.09 -1.10
CA ARG A 121 10.78 7.62 -0.96
C ARG A 121 9.58 6.95 -1.64
N ARG A 122 8.38 7.50 -1.46
CA ARG A 122 7.17 6.96 -2.10
C ARG A 122 7.24 7.04 -3.63
N LYS A 123 7.77 8.13 -4.18
CA LYS A 123 7.99 8.26 -5.63
C LYS A 123 9.02 7.26 -6.16
N GLN A 124 10.11 7.06 -5.41
CA GLN A 124 11.14 6.07 -5.74
C GLN A 124 10.59 4.64 -5.72
N ASP A 125 9.85 4.26 -4.67
CA ASP A 125 9.20 2.94 -4.57
C ASP A 125 8.19 2.70 -5.71
N ALA A 126 7.43 3.74 -6.09
CA ALA A 126 6.50 3.67 -7.20
C ALA A 126 7.23 3.51 -8.55
N ALA A 127 8.35 4.20 -8.76
CA ALA A 127 9.17 4.08 -9.96
C ALA A 127 9.79 2.67 -10.07
N MET A 128 10.36 2.15 -8.97
CA MET A 128 10.92 0.80 -8.92
C MET A 128 9.86 -0.28 -9.14
N SER A 129 8.68 -0.16 -8.52
CA SER A 129 7.57 -1.10 -8.72
C SER A 129 6.93 -0.98 -10.11
N GLY A 130 6.99 0.19 -10.75
CA GLY A 130 6.56 0.41 -12.13
C GLY A 130 7.47 -0.28 -13.14
N GLN A 131 8.78 -0.25 -12.90
CA GLN A 131 9.80 -0.89 -13.74
C GLN A 131 9.74 -2.42 -13.68
N ASP A 132 9.33 -2.98 -12.54
CA ASP A 132 9.09 -4.42 -12.37
C ASP A 132 7.85 -4.89 -13.16
N ARG A 133 6.82 -4.04 -13.28
CA ARG A 133 5.62 -4.31 -14.10
C ARG A 133 5.89 -4.25 -15.60
N THR A 134 6.77 -3.36 -16.07
CA THR A 134 7.18 -3.32 -17.49
C THR A 134 8.01 -4.55 -17.87
N ASN A 135 8.92 -5.00 -16.99
CA ASN A 135 9.72 -6.20 -17.24
C ASN A 135 8.89 -7.50 -17.22
N THR A 136 7.78 -7.51 -16.48
CA THR A 136 6.81 -8.64 -16.52
C THR A 136 5.96 -8.62 -17.81
N ARG A 137 5.78 -7.45 -18.44
CA ARG A 137 5.04 -7.29 -19.70
C ARG A 137 5.82 -7.83 -20.90
N ASP A 138 7.13 -7.65 -20.92
CA ASP A 138 8.01 -8.19 -21.98
C ASP A 138 8.09 -9.73 -22.00
N ARG A 139 7.71 -10.41 -20.90
CA ARG A 139 7.55 -11.88 -20.89
C ARG A 139 6.20 -12.37 -21.40
N ARG A 140 5.21 -11.48 -21.56
CA ARG A 140 3.87 -11.79 -22.07
C ARG A 140 3.74 -11.21 -23.48
N GLY A 141 4.66 -11.61 -24.36
CA GLY A 141 4.88 -11.03 -25.68
C GLY A 141 3.84 -11.34 -26.77
N ASP A 142 2.72 -12.00 -26.45
CA ASP A 142 1.73 -12.41 -27.46
C ASP A 142 0.31 -11.84 -27.27
N ASP A 143 0.04 -11.08 -26.21
CA ASP A 143 -1.28 -10.48 -26.02
C ASP A 143 -1.31 -9.01 -26.50
N PRO A 144 -2.24 -8.63 -27.40
CA PRO A 144 -2.33 -7.27 -27.90
C PRO A 144 -2.64 -6.28 -26.76
N PRO A 145 -2.07 -5.06 -26.80
CA PRO A 145 -2.26 -4.07 -25.76
C PRO A 145 -3.75 -3.67 -25.65
N PRO A 146 -4.28 -3.46 -24.43
CA PRO A 146 -5.63 -2.92 -24.25
C PRO A 146 -5.73 -1.54 -24.91
N PRO A 147 -6.83 -1.22 -25.61
CA PRO A 147 -6.97 0.05 -26.31
C PRO A 147 -6.79 1.22 -25.35
N ASP A 148 -5.99 2.19 -25.79
CA ASP A 148 -5.53 3.33 -25.02
C ASP A 148 -6.71 4.09 -24.39
N ARG A 149 -6.67 4.24 -23.06
CA ARG A 149 -7.51 5.25 -22.38
C ARG A 149 -6.81 6.59 -22.56
N GLU A 150 -7.07 7.22 -23.70
CA GLU A 150 -6.76 8.63 -23.91
C GLU A 150 -7.36 9.47 -22.78
N ARG A 151 -6.52 10.36 -22.24
CA ARG A 151 -6.86 11.35 -21.21
C ARG A 151 -7.15 12.68 -21.86
#